data_AF-A0A1I4QJB5-F1
#
_entry.id   AF-A0A1I4QJB5-F1
#
_cell.length_a   1.000
_cell.length_b   1.000
_cell.length_c   1.000
_cell.angle_alpha   90.00
_cell.angle_beta   90.00
_cell.angle_gamma   90.00
#
_symmetry.space_group_name_H-M   'P 1'
#
loop_
_entity.id
_entity.type
_entity.pdbx_description
1 polymer ?
#
loop_
_entity_poly.entity_id
_entity_poly.type
_entity_poly.pdbx_seq_one_letter_code
_entity_poly.pdbx_strand_id
1 'polypeptide(L)'
;MTHISPLVAEKALRAILDQFGAIHESANVSRIDLFVDFVSSQNMESWDRHAWVTRASAINQYSNEREFSGWTIGAGGVISCRLYNKTLEILKQSKKTYLYELWYRAGWNGLDPVWRLEFQLNREVITQKGLQKLSDVLNHLNGLWSYATAEWLRLTLPNPEDQTRSRWPIRPLWGYFSSVDWQTNDSPLLPRFNSARIPGVDRLCSSLLSCLTSYMARERIWNLDRGFDAFKLAFCQHFDEISAHLGLAFDNFIEEKVAIKAWKFNTILNRDIEAEQQAKLNKSAAEYRKQSDGE
;
A
#
# COMPACT_ATOMS: atom_id res chain seq x y z
N MET A 1 -21.32 -12.75 6.87
CA MET A 1 -20.37 -13.89 6.81
C MET A 1 -19.01 -13.50 7.41
N THR A 2 -18.94 -13.13 8.69
CA THR A 2 -17.67 -12.70 9.35
C THR A 2 -17.39 -13.41 10.67
N HIS A 3 -18.07 -14.52 10.93
CA HIS A 3 -17.86 -15.37 12.11
C HIS A 3 -17.21 -16.73 11.76
N ILE A 4 -16.88 -16.97 10.50
CA ILE A 4 -16.30 -18.22 10.03
C ILE A 4 -14.81 -17.99 9.78
N SER A 5 -13.96 -18.88 10.29
CA SER A 5 -12.51 -18.78 10.06
C SER A 5 -12.17 -18.93 8.58
N PRO A 6 -11.06 -18.36 8.10
CA PRO A 6 -10.66 -18.46 6.70
C PRO A 6 -10.56 -19.91 6.21
N LEU A 7 -10.07 -20.82 7.06
CA LEU A 7 -9.94 -22.25 6.73
C LEU A 7 -11.29 -22.95 6.57
N VAL A 8 -12.27 -22.63 7.43
CA VAL A 8 -13.61 -23.19 7.31
C VAL A 8 -14.34 -22.63 6.08
N ALA A 9 -14.15 -21.35 5.79
CA ALA A 9 -14.69 -20.73 4.58
C ALA A 9 -14.08 -21.33 3.31
N GLU A 10 -12.75 -21.57 3.28
CA GLU A 10 -12.07 -22.24 2.17
C GLU A 10 -12.59 -23.67 1.98
N LYS A 11 -12.72 -24.45 3.05
CA LYS A 11 -13.26 -25.81 3.00
C LYS A 11 -14.69 -25.85 2.47
N ALA A 12 -15.54 -24.93 2.92
CA ALA A 12 -16.92 -24.82 2.44
C ALA A 12 -16.97 -24.45 0.95
N LEU A 13 -16.14 -23.51 0.51
CA LEU A 13 -16.03 -23.14 -0.90
C LEU A 13 -15.52 -24.30 -1.75
N ARG A 14 -14.52 -25.04 -1.27
CA ARG A 14 -13.97 -26.21 -1.95
C ARG A 14 -15.03 -27.27 -2.20
N ALA A 15 -15.86 -27.57 -1.19
CA ALA A 15 -16.97 -28.51 -1.32
C ALA A 15 -18.01 -28.12 -2.38
N ILE A 16 -18.20 -26.81 -2.62
CA ILE A 16 -19.06 -26.33 -3.70
C ILE A 16 -18.36 -26.49 -5.05
N LEU A 17 -17.10 -26.06 -5.14
CA LEU A 17 -16.35 -26.08 -6.40
C LEU A 17 -16.06 -27.50 -6.90
N ASP A 18 -15.88 -28.46 -6.01
CA ASP A 18 -15.70 -29.88 -6.36
C ASP A 18 -16.92 -30.47 -7.09
N GLN A 19 -18.10 -29.82 -7.02
CA GLN A 19 -19.29 -30.20 -7.81
C GLN A 19 -19.18 -29.77 -9.28
N PHE A 20 -18.31 -28.81 -9.60
CA PHE A 20 -18.14 -28.25 -10.94
C PHE A 20 -16.88 -28.79 -11.66
N GLY A 21 -15.97 -29.45 -10.95
CA GLY A 21 -14.77 -30.04 -11.53
C GLY A 21 -13.70 -30.35 -10.49
N ALA A 22 -12.66 -31.08 -10.91
CA ALA A 22 -11.54 -31.42 -10.05
C ALA A 22 -10.65 -30.18 -9.78
N ILE A 23 -10.46 -29.85 -8.51
CA ILE A 23 -9.53 -28.80 -8.09
C ILE A 23 -8.25 -29.44 -7.55
N HIS A 24 -7.14 -29.22 -8.25
CA HIS A 24 -5.85 -29.80 -7.89
C HIS A 24 -4.98 -28.87 -7.04
N GLU A 25 -5.27 -27.56 -7.01
CA GLU A 25 -4.48 -26.59 -6.26
C GLU A 25 -5.12 -26.18 -4.93
N SER A 26 -4.28 -25.73 -4.00
CA SER A 26 -4.70 -25.07 -2.76
C SER A 26 -4.88 -23.56 -2.94
N ALA A 27 -5.78 -22.97 -2.15
CA ALA A 27 -6.12 -21.56 -2.22
C ALA A 27 -4.90 -20.63 -2.02
N ASN A 28 -4.79 -19.64 -2.91
CA ASN A 28 -3.78 -18.58 -2.82
C ASN A 28 -4.36 -17.35 -2.11
N VAL A 29 -3.53 -16.63 -1.36
CA VAL A 29 -3.91 -15.38 -0.70
C VAL A 29 -3.52 -14.17 -1.55
N SER A 30 -4.52 -13.42 -2.00
CA SER A 30 -4.31 -12.16 -2.74
C SER A 30 -4.21 -10.93 -1.84
N ARG A 31 -4.81 -11.00 -0.64
CA ARG A 31 -4.83 -9.95 0.36
C ARG A 31 -5.09 -10.55 1.74
N ILE A 32 -4.45 -10.00 2.75
CA ILE A 32 -4.76 -10.26 4.15
C ILE A 32 -4.86 -8.95 4.92
N ASP A 33 -5.89 -8.84 5.75
CA ASP A 33 -6.08 -7.72 6.65
C ASP A 33 -5.93 -8.23 8.09
N LEU A 34 -4.87 -7.80 8.77
CA LEU A 34 -4.64 -8.08 10.19
C LEU A 34 -5.05 -6.86 11.00
N PHE A 35 -5.77 -7.07 12.09
CA PHE A 35 -6.19 -5.96 12.92
C PHE A 35 -6.23 -6.31 14.40
N VAL A 36 -6.08 -5.27 15.22
CA VAL A 36 -6.33 -5.32 16.65
C VAL A 36 -7.32 -4.22 17.01
N ASP A 37 -8.29 -4.59 17.85
CA ASP A 37 -9.25 -3.67 18.44
C ASP A 37 -8.81 -3.37 19.87
N PHE A 38 -8.87 -2.10 20.27
CA PHE A 38 -8.42 -1.67 21.58
C PHE A 38 -9.14 -0.41 22.04
N VAL A 39 -9.12 -0.18 23.36
CA VAL A 39 -9.56 1.07 23.99
C VAL A 39 -8.33 1.82 24.45
N SER A 40 -8.33 3.15 24.31
CA SER A 40 -7.23 3.99 24.77
C SER A 40 -7.74 5.38 25.12
N SER A 41 -7.18 5.95 26.19
CA SER A 41 -7.37 7.34 26.59
C SER A 41 -6.39 8.31 25.93
N GLN A 42 -5.45 7.80 25.12
CA GLN A 42 -4.45 8.62 24.44
C GLN A 42 -5.12 9.54 23.41
N ASN A 43 -4.72 10.81 23.40
CA ASN A 43 -5.13 11.75 22.35
C ASN A 43 -4.37 11.46 21.05
N MET A 44 -4.96 10.63 20.19
CA MET A 44 -4.34 10.22 18.92
C MET A 44 -4.34 11.29 17.84
N GLU A 45 -5.18 12.33 17.97
CA GLU A 45 -5.22 13.47 17.06
C GLU A 45 -3.96 14.34 17.20
N SER A 46 -3.43 14.43 18.42
CA SER A 46 -2.25 15.24 18.75
C SER A 46 -0.93 14.70 18.19
N TRP A 47 -0.92 13.53 17.55
CA TRP A 47 0.30 12.93 17.06
C TRP A 47 0.78 13.60 15.78
N ASP A 48 1.99 14.14 15.84
CA ASP A 48 2.62 14.77 14.69
C ASP A 48 2.94 13.75 13.57
N ARG A 49 2.86 14.19 12.31
CA ARG A 49 3.15 13.32 11.14
C ARG A 49 4.59 12.79 11.15
N HIS A 50 5.54 13.55 11.66
CA HIS A 50 6.95 13.15 11.79
C HIS A 50 7.15 12.03 12.82
N ALA A 51 6.20 11.83 13.75
CA ALA A 51 6.23 10.71 14.68
C ALA A 51 6.05 9.35 13.97
N TRP A 52 5.51 9.32 12.75
CA TRP A 52 5.33 8.10 11.97
C TRP A 52 6.56 7.80 11.10
N VAL A 53 7.34 6.80 11.48
CA VAL A 53 8.45 6.28 10.68
C VAL A 53 7.92 5.15 9.79
N THR A 54 7.85 5.36 8.48
CA THR A 54 7.20 4.42 7.56
C THR A 54 7.92 4.30 6.22
N ARG A 55 7.74 3.16 5.55
CA ARG A 55 8.14 2.96 4.14
C ARG A 55 7.07 3.45 3.13
N ALA A 56 5.94 3.94 3.61
CA ALA A 56 4.89 4.52 2.78
C ALA A 56 5.23 5.96 2.36
N SER A 57 4.74 6.37 1.19
CA SER A 57 4.91 7.74 0.70
C SER A 57 3.90 8.74 1.27
N ALA A 58 2.76 8.25 1.79
CA ALA A 58 1.66 9.11 2.23
C ALA A 58 1.15 8.75 3.62
N ILE A 59 0.94 9.78 4.45
CA ILE A 59 0.33 9.74 5.78
C ILE A 59 -0.80 10.76 5.78
N ASN A 60 -2.02 10.28 5.97
CA ASN A 60 -3.24 11.08 5.95
C ASN A 60 -3.95 10.99 7.31
N GLN A 61 -4.61 12.09 7.68
CA GLN A 61 -5.43 12.22 8.86
C GLN A 61 -6.87 12.53 8.43
N TYR A 62 -7.84 11.92 9.10
CA TYR A 62 -9.25 12.11 8.81
C TYR A 62 -10.02 12.60 10.03
N SER A 63 -11.05 13.38 9.76
CA SER A 63 -12.05 13.80 10.74
C SER A 63 -13.45 13.58 10.17
N ASN A 64 -14.42 13.40 11.05
CA ASN A 64 -15.84 13.31 10.72
C ASN A 64 -16.57 14.30 11.62
N GLU A 65 -17.37 15.21 11.05
CA GLU A 65 -18.10 16.23 11.82
C GLU A 65 -17.21 17.05 12.78
N ARG A 66 -15.95 17.33 12.35
CA ARG A 66 -14.91 18.04 13.11
C ARG A 66 -14.25 17.25 14.24
N GLU A 67 -14.58 15.97 14.42
CA GLU A 67 -13.90 15.09 15.35
C GLU A 67 -12.91 14.19 14.62
N PHE A 68 -11.71 14.04 15.17
CA PHE A 68 -10.70 13.13 14.63
C PHE A 68 -11.24 11.69 14.56
N SER A 69 -11.15 11.08 13.38
CA SER A 69 -11.69 9.74 13.11
C SER A 69 -10.61 8.70 12.83
N GLY A 70 -9.38 9.13 12.47
CA GLY A 70 -8.27 8.21 12.32
C GLY A 70 -7.11 8.68 11.44
N TRP A 71 -6.11 7.82 11.37
CA TRP A 71 -4.95 7.90 10.48
C TRP A 71 -5.04 6.85 9.38
N THR A 72 -4.58 7.18 8.17
CA THR A 72 -4.33 6.22 7.09
C THR A 72 -2.95 6.43 6.53
N ILE A 73 -2.18 5.35 6.41
CA ILE A 73 -0.79 5.38 5.97
C ILE A 73 -0.62 4.40 4.82
N GLY A 74 -0.06 4.86 3.70
CA GLY A 74 0.18 4.01 2.53
C GLY A 74 -1.08 3.58 1.78
N ALA A 75 -2.15 4.39 1.79
CA ALA A 75 -3.38 4.10 1.04
C ALA A 75 -3.08 3.78 -0.44
N GLY A 76 -3.71 2.71 -0.97
CA GLY A 76 -3.48 2.25 -2.35
C GLY A 76 -2.12 1.58 -2.60
N GLY A 77 -1.27 1.45 -1.59
CA GLY A 77 0.00 0.74 -1.66
C GLY A 77 -0.13 -0.79 -1.55
N VAL A 78 1.01 -1.48 -1.66
CA VAL A 78 1.09 -2.94 -1.42
C VAL A 78 0.90 -3.31 0.05
N ILE A 79 1.15 -2.36 0.95
CA ILE A 79 0.76 -2.40 2.37
C ILE A 79 0.10 -1.07 2.69
N SER A 80 -0.97 -1.10 3.45
CA SER A 80 -1.60 0.10 4.02
C SER A 80 -1.97 -0.14 5.48
N CYS A 81 -1.89 0.90 6.30
CA CYS A 81 -2.32 0.89 7.68
C CYS A 81 -3.48 1.87 7.87
N ARG A 82 -4.47 1.46 8.65
CA ARG A 82 -5.58 2.28 9.11
C ARG A 82 -5.64 2.21 10.63
N LEU A 83 -5.58 3.35 11.29
CA LEU A 83 -5.87 3.48 12.72
C LEU A 83 -7.10 4.36 12.86
N TYR A 84 -8.24 3.83 13.28
CA TYR A 84 -9.50 4.56 13.21
C TYR A 84 -10.48 4.20 14.32
N ASN A 85 -11.41 5.12 14.58
CA ASN A 85 -12.47 4.91 15.54
C ASN A 85 -13.49 3.90 14.97
N LYS A 86 -13.44 2.67 15.51
CA LYS A 86 -14.23 1.55 15.00
C LYS A 86 -15.68 1.62 15.48
N THR A 87 -15.94 2.12 16.68
CA THR A 87 -17.32 2.34 17.15
C THR A 87 -18.04 3.36 16.27
N LEU A 88 -17.38 4.48 15.93
CA LEU A 88 -17.90 5.49 15.01
C LEU A 88 -18.12 4.92 13.60
N GLU A 89 -17.18 4.13 13.09
CA GLU A 89 -17.32 3.49 11.78
C GLU A 89 -18.49 2.51 11.74
N ILE A 90 -18.66 1.66 12.75
CA ILE A 90 -19.81 0.74 12.83
C ILE A 90 -21.12 1.52 12.88
N LEU A 91 -21.18 2.59 13.68
CA LEU A 91 -22.37 3.40 13.85
C LEU A 91 -22.76 4.08 12.54
N LYS A 92 -21.81 4.64 11.80
CA LYS A 92 -22.09 5.44 10.59
C LYS A 92 -22.11 4.63 9.30
N GLN A 93 -21.39 3.51 9.20
CA GLN A 93 -21.11 2.83 7.94
C GLN A 93 -21.46 1.34 7.99
N SER A 94 -20.61 0.50 8.58
CA SER A 94 -20.71 -0.95 8.34
C SER A 94 -21.83 -1.67 9.09
N LYS A 95 -22.39 -1.09 10.15
CA LYS A 95 -23.42 -1.72 11.01
C LYS A 95 -23.04 -3.12 11.51
N LYS A 96 -21.74 -3.41 11.64
CA LYS A 96 -21.19 -4.68 12.13
C LYS A 96 -21.31 -4.82 13.66
N THR A 97 -22.54 -4.77 14.16
CA THR A 97 -22.85 -4.81 15.60
C THR A 97 -22.46 -6.11 16.28
N TYR A 98 -22.25 -7.20 15.53
CA TYR A 98 -21.74 -8.47 16.07
C TYR A 98 -20.37 -8.33 16.77
N LEU A 99 -19.58 -7.29 16.43
CA LEU A 99 -18.30 -7.03 17.09
C LEU A 99 -18.47 -6.61 18.56
N TYR A 100 -19.60 -6.00 18.92
CA TYR A 100 -19.85 -5.57 20.29
C TYR A 100 -19.83 -6.75 21.27
N GLU A 101 -20.45 -7.87 20.90
CA GLU A 101 -20.46 -9.08 21.74
C GLU A 101 -19.04 -9.64 21.94
N LEU A 102 -18.22 -9.64 20.89
CA LEU A 102 -16.82 -10.08 20.97
C LEU A 102 -16.00 -9.17 21.89
N TRP A 103 -16.20 -7.86 21.80
CA TRP A 103 -15.53 -6.90 22.67
C TRP A 103 -15.99 -7.02 24.12
N TYR A 104 -17.29 -7.21 24.39
CA TYR A 104 -17.79 -7.47 25.74
C TYR A 104 -17.16 -8.71 26.37
N ARG A 105 -17.05 -9.80 25.61
CA ARG A 105 -16.35 -11.03 26.05
C ARG A 105 -14.86 -10.80 26.31
N ALA A 106 -14.26 -9.82 25.62
CA ALA A 106 -12.87 -9.39 25.82
C ALA A 106 -12.71 -8.30 26.91
N GLY A 107 -13.78 -7.94 27.64
CA GLY A 107 -13.73 -7.01 28.76
C GLY A 107 -14.06 -5.54 28.43
N TRP A 108 -14.61 -5.25 27.26
CA TRP A 108 -15.10 -3.91 26.93
C TRP A 108 -16.31 -3.53 27.79
N ASN A 109 -16.36 -2.27 28.25
CA ASN A 109 -17.43 -1.75 29.12
C ASN A 109 -18.69 -1.29 28.36
N GLY A 110 -18.67 -1.33 27.02
CA GLY A 110 -19.80 -0.90 26.19
C GLY A 110 -19.93 0.62 25.98
N LEU A 111 -19.08 1.41 26.62
CA LEU A 111 -19.15 2.87 26.62
C LEU A 111 -17.96 3.50 25.90
N ASP A 112 -16.75 3.01 26.17
CA ASP A 112 -15.54 3.62 25.63
C ASP A 112 -15.42 3.41 24.11
N PRO A 113 -14.87 4.39 23.36
CA PRO A 113 -14.63 4.24 21.94
C PRO A 113 -13.59 3.15 21.69
N VAL A 114 -13.96 2.15 20.89
CA VAL A 114 -13.03 1.13 20.41
C VAL A 114 -12.36 1.63 19.15
N TRP A 115 -11.04 1.62 19.16
CA TRP A 115 -10.18 1.93 18.03
C TRP A 115 -9.69 0.65 17.38
N ARG A 116 -9.47 0.68 16.06
CA ARG A 116 -8.87 -0.41 15.32
C ARG A 116 -7.57 0.04 14.67
N LEU A 117 -6.50 -0.71 14.90
CA LEU A 117 -5.30 -0.68 14.08
C LEU A 117 -5.35 -1.85 13.10
N GLU A 118 -5.35 -1.56 11.80
CA GLU A 118 -5.51 -2.55 10.74
C GLU A 118 -4.42 -2.39 9.69
N PHE A 119 -3.69 -3.46 9.41
CA PHE A 119 -2.76 -3.57 8.29
C PHE A 119 -3.35 -4.45 7.19
N GLN A 120 -3.44 -3.88 6.01
CA GLN A 120 -3.76 -4.60 4.79
C GLN A 120 -2.47 -4.87 4.02
N LEU A 121 -2.20 -6.15 3.71
CA LEU A 121 -1.07 -6.60 2.91
C LEU A 121 -1.60 -7.25 1.63
N ASN A 122 -1.16 -6.76 0.47
CA ASN A 122 -1.53 -7.30 -0.84
C ASN A 122 -0.52 -8.35 -1.32
N ARG A 123 -0.93 -9.12 -2.33
CA ARG A 123 -0.24 -10.30 -2.88
C ARG A 123 1.25 -10.07 -3.10
N GLU A 124 1.65 -8.90 -3.58
CA GLU A 124 3.04 -8.57 -3.88
C GLU A 124 3.94 -8.77 -2.66
N VAL A 125 3.54 -8.25 -1.49
CA VAL A 125 4.35 -8.38 -0.26
C VAL A 125 4.27 -9.78 0.31
N ILE A 126 3.08 -10.40 0.28
CA ILE A 126 2.89 -11.78 0.74
C ILE A 126 3.85 -12.71 -0.03
N THR A 127 3.88 -12.56 -1.36
CA THR A 127 4.76 -13.35 -2.24
C THR A 127 6.24 -13.05 -2.02
N GLN A 128 6.62 -11.78 -1.84
CA GLN A 128 8.01 -11.41 -1.54
C GLN A 128 8.52 -12.01 -0.22
N LYS A 129 7.62 -12.23 0.75
CA LYS A 129 7.91 -12.90 2.01
C LYS A 129 7.93 -14.43 1.91
N GLY A 130 7.81 -14.98 0.70
CA GLY A 130 7.82 -16.42 0.44
C GLY A 130 6.50 -17.10 0.75
N LEU A 131 5.42 -16.34 0.96
CA LEU A 131 4.11 -16.86 1.28
C LEU A 131 3.20 -16.77 0.05
N GLN A 132 2.35 -17.78 -0.16
CA GLN A 132 1.33 -17.73 -1.22
C GLN A 132 0.07 -18.49 -0.82
N LYS A 133 0.22 -19.68 -0.21
CA LYS A 133 -0.91 -20.54 0.17
C LYS A 133 -1.58 -20.06 1.44
N LEU A 134 -2.88 -20.31 1.55
CA LEU A 134 -3.66 -19.93 2.74
C LEU A 134 -3.09 -20.53 4.03
N SER A 135 -2.72 -21.81 4.01
CA SER A 135 -2.08 -22.49 5.15
C SER A 135 -0.83 -21.75 5.60
N ASP A 136 0.06 -21.43 4.66
CA ASP A 136 1.36 -20.85 4.95
C ASP A 136 1.18 -19.44 5.52
N VAL A 137 0.28 -18.65 4.93
CA VAL A 137 -0.03 -17.31 5.42
C VAL A 137 -0.59 -17.35 6.85
N LEU A 138 -1.52 -18.26 7.13
CA LEU A 138 -2.11 -18.41 8.48
C LEU A 138 -1.10 -18.92 9.52
N ASN A 139 -0.08 -19.68 9.11
CA ASN A 139 0.98 -20.12 10.02
C ASN A 139 2.02 -19.02 10.33
N HIS A 140 2.02 -17.92 9.57
CA HIS A 140 3.02 -16.84 9.67
C HIS A 140 2.42 -15.48 10.05
N LEU A 141 1.25 -15.44 10.71
CA LEU A 141 0.60 -14.18 11.09
C LEU A 141 1.48 -13.33 12.03
N ASN A 142 2.17 -13.96 12.98
CA ASN A 142 3.12 -13.29 13.87
C ASN A 142 4.22 -12.56 13.12
N GLY A 143 4.81 -13.23 12.13
CA GLY A 143 5.84 -12.64 11.30
C GLY A 143 5.32 -11.48 10.44
N LEU A 144 4.11 -11.62 9.87
CA LEU A 144 3.47 -10.55 9.07
C LEU A 144 3.16 -9.33 9.93
N TRP A 145 2.63 -9.54 11.14
CA TRP A 145 2.33 -8.48 12.09
C TRP A 145 3.59 -7.77 12.57
N SER A 146 4.62 -8.52 12.99
CA SER A 146 5.91 -7.98 13.42
C SER A 146 6.57 -7.14 12.33
N TYR A 147 6.57 -7.63 11.09
CA TYR A 147 7.06 -6.86 9.95
C TYR A 147 6.26 -5.55 9.76
N ALA A 148 4.94 -5.61 9.87
CA ALA A 148 4.07 -4.45 9.72
C ALA A 148 4.31 -3.38 10.80
N THR A 149 4.48 -3.77 12.06
CA THR A 149 4.57 -2.87 13.23
C THR A 149 5.99 -2.49 13.64
N ALA A 150 7.02 -3.20 13.19
CA ALA A 150 8.42 -2.92 13.55
C ALA A 150 9.25 -2.42 12.36
N GLU A 151 9.04 -2.96 11.16
CA GLU A 151 9.87 -2.63 10.00
C GLU A 151 9.19 -1.67 9.01
N TRP A 152 7.91 -1.88 8.74
CA TRP A 152 7.18 -1.12 7.72
C TRP A 152 6.60 0.18 8.27
N LEU A 153 6.08 0.16 9.50
CA LEU A 153 5.53 1.32 10.19
C LEU A 153 5.86 1.26 11.68
N ARG A 154 6.40 2.36 12.21
CA ARG A 154 6.56 2.58 13.66
C ARG A 154 6.02 3.94 14.05
N LEU A 155 5.36 4.01 15.20
CA LEU A 155 5.02 5.28 15.84
C LEU A 155 6.01 5.56 16.97
N THR A 156 6.78 6.63 16.81
CA THR A 156 7.88 7.00 17.71
C THR A 156 7.58 8.29 18.48
N LEU A 157 8.38 8.56 19.52
CA LEU A 157 8.46 9.86 20.19
C LEU A 157 9.56 10.68 19.49
N PRO A 158 9.22 11.72 18.70
CA PRO A 158 10.21 12.56 18.06
C PRO A 158 11.15 13.19 19.09
N ASN A 159 12.44 13.17 18.80
CA ASN A 159 13.44 13.92 19.55
C ASN A 159 13.95 15.07 18.68
N PRO A 160 13.67 16.34 19.04
CA PRO A 160 14.16 17.51 18.29
C PRO A 160 15.69 17.58 18.17
N GLU A 161 16.42 16.97 19.11
CA GLU A 161 17.88 17.00 19.15
C GLU A 161 18.53 15.85 18.36
N ASP A 162 17.76 14.84 17.94
CA ASP A 162 18.26 13.71 17.16
C ASP A 162 17.55 13.63 15.82
N GLN A 163 18.27 13.92 14.73
CA GLN A 163 17.72 13.78 13.38
C GLN A 163 17.60 12.31 12.93
N THR A 164 18.19 11.37 13.68
CA THR A 164 18.24 9.94 13.35
C THR A 164 16.97 9.22 13.80
N ARG A 165 15.92 9.27 12.97
CA ARG A 165 14.59 8.70 13.26
C ARG A 165 14.57 7.20 13.61
N SER A 166 15.59 6.43 13.21
CA SER A 166 15.70 5.01 13.59
C SER A 166 15.96 4.81 15.08
N ARG A 167 16.59 5.77 15.76
CA ARG A 167 16.95 5.73 17.18
C ARG A 167 15.84 6.24 18.10
N TRP A 168 14.82 6.88 17.54
CA TRP A 168 13.74 7.46 18.33
C TRP A 168 13.00 6.39 19.12
N PRO A 169 12.67 6.65 20.41
CA PRO A 169 11.92 5.73 21.23
C PRO A 169 10.56 5.42 20.63
N ILE A 170 10.10 4.17 20.78
CA ILE A 170 8.75 3.77 20.40
C ILE A 170 7.72 4.42 21.35
N ARG A 171 6.56 4.85 20.84
CA ARG A 171 5.47 5.28 21.72
C ARG A 171 4.95 4.07 22.51
N PRO A 172 4.64 4.20 23.82
CA PRO A 172 4.19 3.07 24.63
C PRO A 172 2.99 2.30 24.03
N LEU A 173 1.99 3.02 23.51
CA LEU A 173 0.83 2.42 22.85
C LEU A 173 1.23 1.54 21.64
N TRP A 174 2.23 1.98 20.85
CA TRP A 174 2.74 1.22 19.72
C TRP A 174 3.55 -0.01 20.15
N GLY A 175 4.22 0.08 21.30
CA GLY A 175 4.88 -1.07 21.95
C GLY A 175 3.89 -2.20 22.21
N TYR A 176 2.72 -1.89 22.77
CA TYR A 176 1.66 -2.89 23.00
C TYR A 176 1.13 -3.50 21.69
N PHE A 177 0.96 -2.70 20.63
CA PHE A 177 0.55 -3.27 19.33
C PHE A 177 1.61 -4.20 18.77
N SER A 178 2.87 -3.82 18.86
CA SER A 178 3.97 -4.61 18.31
C SER A 178 4.19 -5.92 19.07
N SER A 179 3.73 -6.01 20.32
CA SER A 179 3.83 -7.23 21.15
C SER A 179 2.64 -8.18 21.01
N VAL A 180 1.66 -7.89 20.15
CA VAL A 180 0.51 -8.78 19.95
C VAL A 180 0.97 -10.10 19.33
N ASP A 181 0.62 -11.19 20.02
CA ASP A 181 0.87 -12.56 19.58
C ASP A 181 -0.40 -13.17 18.98
N TRP A 182 -0.31 -13.55 17.71
CA TRP A 182 -1.32 -14.25 16.93
C TRP A 182 -1.33 -15.76 17.18
N GLN A 183 -0.45 -16.25 18.08
CA GLN A 183 -0.32 -17.65 18.47
C GLN A 183 -0.05 -18.58 17.28
N THR A 184 0.75 -18.11 16.33
CA THR A 184 1.14 -18.88 15.14
C THR A 184 2.55 -19.45 15.33
N ASN A 185 2.69 -20.75 15.04
CA ASN A 185 3.87 -21.55 15.44
C ASN A 185 5.17 -21.22 14.69
N ASP A 186 5.13 -20.52 13.53
CA ASP A 186 6.32 -20.25 12.72
C ASP A 186 6.74 -18.76 12.79
N SER A 187 7.94 -18.50 13.33
CA SER A 187 8.29 -17.19 13.95
C SER A 187 9.50 -16.43 13.37
N PRO A 188 9.96 -16.66 12.14
CA PRO A 188 10.37 -15.48 11.36
C PRO A 188 10.01 -15.52 9.87
N LEU A 189 9.45 -14.42 9.37
CA LEU A 189 9.38 -14.19 7.93
C LEU A 189 10.78 -14.08 7.33
N LEU A 190 10.89 -14.43 6.05
CA LEU A 190 12.11 -14.15 5.29
C LEU A 190 12.44 -12.64 5.36
N PRO A 191 13.70 -12.28 5.65
CA PRO A 191 14.13 -10.87 5.73
C PRO A 191 13.93 -10.11 4.42
N ARG A 192 13.86 -10.82 3.29
CA ARG A 192 13.86 -10.22 1.95
C ARG A 192 12.63 -9.36 1.74
N PHE A 193 12.84 -8.05 1.71
CA PHE A 193 11.96 -7.09 1.08
C PHE A 193 12.72 -6.54 -0.12
N ASN A 194 12.24 -6.82 -1.33
CA ASN A 194 12.77 -6.16 -2.52
C ASN A 194 11.97 -4.87 -2.72
N SER A 195 12.65 -3.73 -2.57
CA SER A 195 12.04 -2.43 -2.83
C SER A 195 11.68 -2.26 -4.31
N ALA A 196 12.40 -2.92 -5.23
CA ALA A 196 12.10 -2.88 -6.65
C ALA A 196 10.77 -3.59 -6.94
N ARG A 197 9.79 -2.82 -7.45
CA ARG A 197 8.46 -3.31 -7.84
C ARG A 197 8.34 -3.42 -9.36
N ILE A 198 9.37 -3.99 -9.98
CA ILE A 198 9.48 -4.07 -11.44
C ILE A 198 8.58 -5.22 -11.93
N PRO A 199 7.64 -4.96 -12.85
CA PRO A 199 6.87 -6.04 -13.47
C PRO A 199 7.80 -6.94 -14.28
N GLY A 200 7.57 -8.26 -14.20
CA GLY A 200 8.29 -9.21 -15.05
C GLY A 200 8.03 -8.94 -16.53
N VAL A 201 9.07 -9.10 -17.35
CA VAL A 201 9.01 -8.85 -18.80
C VAL A 201 7.88 -9.65 -19.46
N ASP A 202 7.67 -10.90 -19.04
CA ASP A 202 6.61 -11.77 -19.59
C ASP A 202 5.20 -11.17 -19.43
N ARG A 203 4.93 -10.51 -18.29
CA ARG A 203 3.64 -9.84 -18.07
C ARG A 203 3.47 -8.63 -18.98
N LEU A 204 4.54 -7.85 -19.17
CA LEU A 204 4.53 -6.70 -20.09
C LEU A 204 4.30 -7.16 -21.53
N CYS A 205 5.00 -8.21 -21.97
CA CYS A 205 4.83 -8.81 -23.29
C CYS A 205 3.41 -9.36 -23.49
N SER A 206 2.84 -10.02 -22.47
CA SER A 206 1.46 -10.56 -22.55
C SER A 206 0.41 -9.45 -22.69
N SER A 207 0.57 -8.35 -21.95
CA SER A 207 -0.31 -7.17 -22.07
C SER A 207 -0.17 -6.51 -23.44
N LEU A 208 1.07 -6.32 -23.93
CA LEU A 208 1.31 -5.75 -25.25
C LEU A 208 0.71 -6.62 -26.35
N LEU A 209 0.92 -7.94 -26.29
CA LEU A 209 0.38 -8.89 -27.25
C LEU A 209 -1.14 -8.79 -27.33
N SER A 210 -1.82 -8.77 -26.18
CA SER A 210 -3.28 -8.68 -26.11
C SER A 210 -3.82 -7.40 -26.75
N CYS A 211 -3.20 -6.25 -26.48
CA CYS A 211 -3.57 -4.98 -27.12
C CYS A 211 -3.30 -5.01 -28.63
N LEU A 212 -2.12 -5.47 -29.03
CA LEU A 212 -1.70 -5.51 -30.42
C LEU A 212 -2.60 -6.44 -31.26
N THR A 213 -2.86 -7.67 -30.80
CA THR A 213 -3.70 -8.62 -31.54
C THR A 213 -5.14 -8.15 -31.66
N SER A 214 -5.64 -7.41 -30.66
CA SER A 214 -6.98 -6.81 -30.70
C SER A 214 -7.05 -5.72 -31.78
N TYR A 215 -6.03 -4.87 -31.87
CA TYR A 215 -5.94 -3.84 -32.91
C TYR A 215 -5.76 -4.46 -34.30
N MET A 216 -4.85 -5.42 -34.44
CA MET A 216 -4.62 -6.17 -35.68
C MET A 216 -5.91 -6.82 -36.20
N ALA A 217 -6.70 -7.45 -35.32
CA ALA A 217 -7.99 -8.02 -35.69
C ALA A 217 -8.99 -6.95 -36.17
N ARG A 218 -9.05 -5.79 -35.50
CA ARG A 218 -9.92 -4.66 -35.89
C ARG A 218 -9.58 -4.13 -37.29
N GLU A 219 -8.30 -3.92 -37.55
CA GLU A 219 -7.79 -3.39 -38.82
C GLU A 219 -7.58 -4.47 -39.90
N ARG A 220 -7.90 -5.73 -39.59
CA ARG A 220 -7.73 -6.90 -40.49
C ARG A 220 -6.27 -7.10 -40.95
N ILE A 221 -5.32 -6.83 -40.06
CA ILE A 221 -3.89 -6.99 -40.27
C ILE A 221 -3.45 -8.36 -39.73
N TRP A 222 -2.84 -9.18 -40.58
CA TRP A 222 -2.38 -10.52 -40.20
C TRP A 222 -0.85 -10.63 -40.07
N ASN A 223 -0.12 -9.65 -40.60
CA ASN A 223 1.33 -9.57 -40.48
C ASN A 223 1.71 -8.79 -39.21
N LEU A 224 2.55 -9.37 -38.37
CA LEU A 224 2.92 -8.83 -37.07
C LEU A 224 3.63 -7.47 -37.17
N ASP A 225 4.61 -7.34 -38.06
CA ASP A 225 5.40 -6.11 -38.20
C ASP A 225 4.52 -4.95 -38.66
N ARG A 226 3.68 -5.18 -39.68
CA ARG A 226 2.66 -4.20 -40.11
C ARG A 226 1.68 -3.86 -38.99
N GLY A 227 1.36 -4.83 -38.14
CA GLY A 227 0.53 -4.63 -36.95
C GLY A 227 1.18 -3.65 -35.98
N PHE A 228 2.46 -3.83 -35.67
CA PHE A 228 3.22 -2.93 -34.80
C PHE A 228 3.33 -1.52 -35.39
N ASP A 229 3.65 -1.39 -36.67
CA ASP A 229 3.78 -0.08 -37.33
C ASP A 229 2.46 0.69 -37.32
N ALA A 230 1.36 0.03 -37.71
CA ALA A 230 0.03 0.64 -37.71
C ALA A 230 -0.43 0.98 -36.28
N PHE A 231 -0.19 0.08 -35.31
CA PHE A 231 -0.54 0.33 -33.92
C PHE A 231 0.27 1.49 -33.33
N LYS A 232 1.57 1.59 -33.63
CA LYS A 232 2.43 2.70 -33.20
C LYS A 232 1.92 4.03 -33.76
N LEU A 233 1.57 4.07 -35.04
CA LEU A 233 1.03 5.29 -35.67
C LEU A 233 -0.28 5.74 -34.99
N ALA A 234 -1.22 4.81 -34.82
CA ALA A 234 -2.49 5.10 -34.16
C ALA A 234 -2.31 5.50 -32.67
N PHE A 235 -1.36 4.86 -31.98
CA PHE A 235 -1.00 5.19 -30.60
C PHE A 235 -0.48 6.62 -30.49
N CYS A 236 0.48 7.00 -31.34
CA CYS A 236 1.04 8.35 -31.35
C CYS A 236 -0.05 9.39 -31.65
N GLN A 237 -0.88 9.16 -32.68
CA GLN A 237 -1.96 10.09 -33.03
C GLN A 237 -2.95 10.30 -31.87
N HIS A 238 -3.39 9.21 -31.23
CA HIS A 238 -4.36 9.28 -30.14
C HIS A 238 -3.82 10.06 -28.93
N PHE A 239 -2.56 9.83 -28.56
CA PHE A 239 -1.99 10.45 -27.38
C PHE A 239 -1.39 11.84 -27.66
N ASP A 240 -1.04 12.16 -28.90
CA ASP A 240 -0.66 13.52 -29.31
C ASP A 240 -1.84 14.48 -29.16
N GLU A 241 -3.04 14.07 -29.58
CA GLU A 241 -4.27 14.81 -29.33
C GLU A 241 -4.49 15.03 -27.82
N ILE A 242 -4.35 13.98 -27.00
CA ILE A 242 -4.53 14.08 -25.54
C ILE A 242 -3.47 15.00 -24.91
N SER A 243 -2.20 14.88 -25.31
CA SER A 243 -1.13 15.73 -24.78
C SER A 243 -1.32 17.19 -25.16
N ALA A 244 -1.81 17.48 -26.36
CA ALA A 244 -2.13 18.83 -26.80
C ALA A 244 -3.22 19.48 -25.92
N HIS A 245 -4.27 18.73 -25.55
CA HIS A 245 -5.31 19.20 -24.62
C HIS A 245 -4.76 19.46 -23.21
N LEU A 246 -3.66 18.79 -22.83
CA LEU A 246 -2.96 18.99 -21.56
C LEU A 246 -1.87 20.08 -21.65
N GLY A 247 -1.67 20.69 -22.82
CA GLY A 247 -0.62 21.71 -23.05
C GLY A 247 0.80 21.15 -23.05
N LEU A 248 0.97 19.85 -23.29
CA LEU A 248 2.26 19.15 -23.29
C LEU A 248 2.61 18.65 -24.70
N ALA A 249 3.90 18.63 -25.03
CA ALA A 249 4.39 17.86 -26.17
C ALA A 249 4.25 16.35 -25.87
N PHE A 250 3.99 15.54 -26.90
CA PHE A 250 3.82 14.10 -26.76
C PHE A 250 5.01 13.41 -26.05
N ASP A 251 6.25 13.79 -26.39
CA ASP A 251 7.44 13.23 -25.75
C ASP A 251 7.47 13.52 -24.24
N ASN A 252 7.17 14.76 -23.84
CA ASN A 252 7.08 15.15 -22.42
C ASN A 252 5.97 14.38 -21.69
N PHE A 253 4.82 14.16 -22.34
CA PHE A 253 3.75 13.35 -21.78
C PHE A 253 4.19 11.90 -21.54
N ILE A 254 4.92 11.30 -22.47
CA ILE A 254 5.47 9.95 -22.32
C ILE A 254 6.52 9.91 -21.20
N GLU A 255 7.42 10.88 -21.14
CA GLU A 255 8.42 11.01 -20.06
C GLU A 255 7.75 11.08 -18.68
N GLU A 256 6.68 11.86 -18.52
CA GLU A 256 5.92 11.92 -17.27
C GLU A 256 5.30 10.57 -16.91
N LYS A 257 4.70 9.85 -17.87
CA LYS A 257 4.14 8.51 -17.61
C LYS A 257 5.23 7.52 -17.21
N VAL A 258 6.39 7.56 -17.86
CA VAL A 258 7.55 6.73 -17.52
C VAL A 258 8.06 7.09 -16.13
N ALA A 259 8.18 8.39 -15.80
CA ALA A 259 8.62 8.85 -14.48
C ALA A 259 7.67 8.35 -13.37
N ILE A 260 6.35 8.48 -13.54
CA ILE A 260 5.36 7.95 -12.59
C ILE A 260 5.53 6.44 -12.38
N LYS A 261 5.77 5.68 -13.45
CA LYS A 261 6.01 4.23 -13.37
C LYS A 261 7.35 3.91 -12.71
N ALA A 262 8.40 4.65 -13.02
CA ALA A 262 9.73 4.47 -12.45
C ALA A 262 9.74 4.77 -10.94
N TRP A 263 9.01 5.80 -10.51
CA TRP A 263 8.69 6.05 -9.10
C TRP A 263 7.93 4.88 -8.48
N LYS A 264 6.86 4.40 -9.13
CA LYS A 264 6.08 3.25 -8.63
C LYS A 264 6.91 1.96 -8.52
N PHE A 265 7.84 1.76 -9.45
CA PHE A 265 8.71 0.59 -9.52
C PHE A 265 9.95 0.71 -8.62
N ASN A 266 10.16 1.87 -7.99
CA ASN A 266 11.37 2.22 -7.24
C ASN A 266 12.65 2.02 -8.07
N THR A 267 12.58 2.25 -9.39
CA THR A 267 13.77 2.22 -10.28
C THR A 267 14.48 3.56 -10.34
N ILE A 268 13.82 4.62 -9.89
CA ILE A 268 14.47 5.87 -9.49
C ILE A 268 14.72 5.72 -7.98
N LEU A 269 15.96 5.41 -7.59
CA LEU A 269 16.43 5.61 -6.19
C LEU A 269 16.04 7.03 -5.80
N ASN A 270 15.45 7.23 -4.61
CA ASN A 270 15.08 8.53 -4.05
C ASN A 270 16.10 9.59 -4.48
N ARG A 271 15.80 10.30 -5.58
CA ARG A 271 16.40 11.60 -5.83
C ARG A 271 15.84 12.41 -4.70
N ASP A 272 16.73 12.92 -3.88
CA ASP A 272 16.39 13.70 -2.71
C ASP A 272 15.73 14.98 -3.25
N ILE A 273 14.41 14.93 -3.47
CA ILE A 273 13.64 15.96 -4.18
C ILE A 273 13.84 17.29 -3.47
N GLU A 274 13.94 17.27 -2.14
CA GLU A 274 14.26 18.43 -1.32
C GLU A 274 15.67 18.96 -1.64
N ALA A 275 16.69 18.09 -1.77
CA ALA A 275 18.02 18.50 -2.17
C ALA A 275 18.09 19.02 -3.62
N GLU A 276 17.33 18.45 -4.55
CA GLU A 276 17.25 18.93 -5.95
C GLU A 276 16.49 20.25 -6.07
N GLN A 277 15.39 20.42 -5.31
CA GLN A 277 14.66 21.69 -5.22
C GLN A 277 15.53 22.76 -4.56
N GLN A 278 16.23 22.42 -3.48
CA GLN A 278 17.18 23.30 -2.81
C GLN A 278 18.36 23.66 -3.74
N ALA A 279 18.88 22.69 -4.51
CA ALA A 279 19.94 22.94 -5.48
C ALA A 279 19.46 23.84 -6.63
N LYS A 280 18.22 23.67 -7.12
CA LYS A 280 17.61 24.56 -8.13
C LYS A 280 17.37 25.96 -7.58
N LEU A 281 16.88 26.08 -6.36
CA LEU A 281 16.69 27.36 -5.66
C LEU A 281 18.03 28.08 -5.43
N ASN A 282 19.05 27.35 -4.97
CA ASN A 282 20.39 27.89 -4.77
C ASN A 282 21.03 28.32 -6.09
N LYS A 283 20.83 27.57 -7.17
CA LYS A 283 21.34 27.90 -8.51
C LYS A 283 20.66 29.15 -9.06
N SER A 284 19.33 29.24 -8.94
CA SER A 284 18.56 30.42 -9.35
C SER A 284 18.93 31.65 -8.52
N ALA A 285 19.14 31.51 -7.20
CA ALA A 285 19.61 32.58 -6.34
C ALA A 285 21.04 33.04 -6.68
N ALA A 286 21.93 32.11 -7.08
CA ALA A 286 23.28 32.45 -7.52
C ALA A 286 23.29 33.16 -8.89
N GLU A 287 22.44 32.74 -9.82
CA GLU A 287 22.26 33.40 -11.11
C GLU A 287 21.66 34.81 -10.95
N TYR A 288 20.70 34.99 -10.04
CA TYR A 288 20.16 36.31 -9.69
C TYR A 288 21.22 37.22 -9.06
N ARG A 289 22.05 36.69 -8.14
CA ARG A 289 23.17 37.44 -7.55
C ARG A 289 24.21 37.85 -8.59
N LYS A 290 24.56 36.97 -9.52
CA LYS A 290 25.45 37.31 -10.64
C LYS A 290 24.90 38.41 -11.54
N GLN A 291 23.58 38.43 -11.77
CA GLN A 291 22.92 39.49 -12.54
C GLN A 291 22.78 40.80 -11.76
N SER A 292 22.66 40.71 -10.43
CA SER A 292 22.60 41.85 -9.50
C SER A 292 23.96 42.51 -9.31
N ASP A 293 25.03 41.73 -9.27
CA ASP A 293 26.38 42.19 -8.92
C ASP A 293 27.20 42.69 -10.12
N GLY A 294 26.63 42.66 -11.33
CA GLY A 294 27.16 43.32 -12.52
C GLY A 294 28.55 42.85 -12.95
N GLU A 295 28.63 41.66 -13.55
CA GLU A 295 29.65 41.33 -14.58
C GLU A 295 29.00 41.24 -15.95
#